data_AF-A0A943YZM7-F1
#
_entry.id   AF-A0A943YZM7-F1
#
_cell.length_a   1.000
_cell.length_b   1.000
_cell.length_c   1.000
_cell.angle_alpha   90.00
_cell.angle_beta   90.00
_cell.angle_gamma   90.00
#
_symmetry.space_group_name_H-M   'P 1'
#
loop_
_entity.id
_entity.type
_entity.pdbx_description
1 polymer ?
#
loop_
_entity_poly.entity_id
_entity_poly.type
_entity_poly.pdbx_seq_one_letter_code
_entity_poly.pdbx_strand_id
1 'polypeptide(L)'
;MSSLSAVLSARAALSDLTPLLTDCGRLCGFACCKGDEQTGMLLFPGEEALFAPCAFGRVIPAHFELAGRPAHLFVCNGTCSRENRPLACRLFPLFLHFKKDGSPRVKLDVRAKAVCPLCDYGVIGLRTEFVAAAKTAYAALMEDDECAAFLRALDEAFSL
;
A
#
# COMPACT_ATOMS: atom_id res chain seq x y z
N MET A 1 -6.55 -9.11 17.77
CA MET A 1 -6.07 -7.82 17.24
C MET A 1 -7.18 -7.26 16.37
N SER A 2 -7.39 -5.94 16.28
CA SER A 2 -8.30 -5.38 15.28
C SER A 2 -7.53 -5.06 14.00
N SER A 3 -8.21 -4.99 12.86
CA SER A 3 -7.57 -4.63 11.60
C SER A 3 -6.93 -3.25 11.62
N LEU A 4 -7.57 -2.27 12.27
CA LEU A 4 -6.96 -0.96 12.50
C LEU A 4 -5.66 -1.07 13.32
N SER A 5 -5.61 -1.94 14.34
CA SER A 5 -4.37 -2.18 15.10
C SER A 5 -3.27 -2.78 14.23
N ALA A 6 -3.61 -3.71 13.33
CA ALA A 6 -2.68 -4.29 12.37
C ALA A 6 -2.14 -3.24 11.38
N VAL A 7 -3.03 -2.41 10.86
CA VAL A 7 -2.67 -1.26 10.02
C VAL A 7 -1.75 -0.30 10.76
N LEU A 8 -2.04 0.06 12.01
CA LEU A 8 -1.20 0.96 12.81
C LEU A 8 0.19 0.36 13.09
N SER A 9 0.26 -0.94 13.38
CA SER A 9 1.54 -1.66 13.53
C SER A 9 2.36 -1.65 12.23
N ALA A 10 1.71 -1.95 11.10
CA ALA A 10 2.33 -1.91 9.78
C ALA A 10 2.82 -0.50 9.39
N ARG A 11 2.03 0.52 9.73
CA ARG A 11 2.40 1.94 9.59
C ARG A 11 3.60 2.30 10.45
N ALA A 12 3.70 1.80 11.68
CA ALA A 12 4.86 2.06 12.53
C ALA A 12 6.14 1.45 11.94
N ALA A 13 6.08 0.22 11.42
CA ALA A 13 7.21 -0.45 10.79
C ALA A 13 7.81 0.32 9.60
N LEU A 14 6.98 1.03 8.83
CA LEU A 14 7.39 1.80 7.64
C LEU A 14 7.81 3.25 7.92
N SER A 15 7.65 3.74 9.15
CA SER A 15 7.99 5.09 9.64
C SER A 15 8.24 6.15 8.53
N ASP A 16 9.47 6.63 8.40
CA ASP A 16 9.98 7.56 7.41
C ASP A 16 10.69 6.85 6.24
N LEU A 17 10.85 5.52 6.29
CA LEU A 17 11.54 4.73 5.27
C LEU A 17 10.83 4.81 3.92
N THR A 18 11.54 5.30 2.91
CA THR A 18 11.09 5.40 1.51
C THR A 18 11.87 4.45 0.60
N PRO A 19 11.35 4.16 -0.62
CA PRO A 19 12.04 3.28 -1.57
C PRO A 19 13.47 3.71 -1.93
N LEU A 20 13.74 5.03 -1.93
CA LEU A 20 15.06 5.64 -2.17
C LEU A 20 15.49 6.52 -0.99
N LEU A 21 16.76 6.91 -0.94
CA LEU A 21 17.27 7.89 0.04
C LEU A 21 16.81 9.32 -0.31
N THR A 22 16.56 9.57 -1.59
CA THR A 22 15.99 10.81 -2.11
C THR A 22 14.49 10.65 -2.36
N ASP A 23 13.82 11.78 -2.60
CA ASP A 23 12.42 11.80 -2.97
C ASP A 23 12.19 11.13 -4.34
N CYS A 24 11.77 9.87 -4.32
CA CYS A 24 11.48 9.09 -5.52
C CYS A 24 10.35 9.68 -6.37
N GLY A 25 9.47 10.51 -5.78
CA GLY A 25 8.40 11.19 -6.51
C GLY A 25 8.94 12.13 -7.60
N ARG A 26 10.16 12.66 -7.44
CA ARG A 26 10.80 13.52 -8.44
C ARG A 26 11.08 12.79 -9.76
N LEU A 27 11.25 11.47 -9.74
CA LEU A 27 11.53 10.68 -10.95
C LEU A 27 10.33 10.58 -11.88
N CYS A 28 9.10 10.66 -11.35
CA CYS A 28 7.85 10.55 -12.11
C CYS A 28 6.95 11.78 -11.99
N GLY A 29 7.47 12.91 -11.48
CA GLY A 29 6.66 14.11 -11.26
C GLY A 29 5.49 13.88 -10.30
N PHE A 30 5.66 13.00 -9.32
CA PHE A 30 4.68 12.61 -8.30
C PHE A 30 3.45 11.87 -8.86
N ALA A 31 3.60 11.11 -9.94
CA ALA A 31 2.50 10.38 -10.57
C ALA A 31 1.71 9.48 -9.59
N CYS A 32 2.40 8.77 -8.68
CA CYS A 32 1.75 7.91 -7.68
C CYS A 32 1.04 8.67 -6.54
N CYS A 33 1.25 9.99 -6.42
CA CYS A 33 0.62 10.85 -5.41
C CYS A 33 -0.53 11.69 -5.98
N LYS A 34 -0.89 11.52 -7.26
CA LYS A 34 -1.93 12.29 -7.96
C LYS A 34 -3.04 11.33 -8.39
N GLY A 35 -4.04 11.17 -7.53
CA GLY A 35 -5.26 10.42 -7.83
C GLY A 35 -6.40 11.32 -8.29
N ASP A 36 -7.48 10.71 -8.76
CA ASP A 36 -8.71 11.37 -9.18
C ASP A 36 -9.94 10.59 -8.67
N GLU A 37 -11.12 10.78 -9.29
CA GLU A 37 -12.35 10.09 -8.88
C GLU A 37 -12.35 8.58 -9.19
N GLN A 38 -11.36 8.09 -9.93
CA GLN A 38 -11.24 6.68 -10.32
C GLN A 38 -9.92 6.05 -9.88
N THR A 39 -8.94 6.86 -9.49
CA THR A 39 -7.60 6.42 -9.13
C THR A 39 -7.20 6.91 -7.74
N GLY A 40 -6.61 6.02 -6.95
CA GLY A 40 -6.21 6.32 -5.58
C GLY A 40 -5.50 5.15 -4.94
N MET A 41 -5.19 5.30 -3.65
CA MET A 41 -4.54 4.26 -2.89
C MET A 41 -5.58 3.42 -2.16
N LEU A 42 -5.56 2.12 -2.42
CA LEU A 42 -6.44 1.17 -1.75
C LEU A 42 -6.23 1.20 -0.24
N LEU A 43 -7.32 1.29 0.50
CA LEU A 43 -7.31 1.26 1.96
C LEU A 43 -7.36 -0.17 2.48
N PHE A 44 -6.57 -0.43 3.51
CA PHE A 44 -6.66 -1.68 4.25
C PHE A 44 -7.90 -1.71 5.15
N PRO A 45 -8.38 -2.90 5.55
CA PRO A 45 -9.50 -3.01 6.49
C PRO A 45 -9.34 -2.14 7.76
N GLY A 46 -10.31 -1.26 8.00
CA GLY A 46 -10.35 -0.36 9.14
C GLY A 46 -9.49 0.91 8.99
N GLU A 47 -8.70 1.04 7.92
CA GLU A 47 -7.82 2.19 7.71
C GLU A 47 -8.61 3.49 7.42
N GLU A 48 -9.82 3.39 6.87
CA GLU A 48 -10.73 4.52 6.62
C GLU A 48 -10.99 5.37 7.86
N ALA A 49 -10.93 4.77 9.06
CA ALA A 49 -11.09 5.47 10.33
C ALA A 49 -10.01 6.53 10.58
N LEU A 50 -8.87 6.46 9.89
CA LEU A 50 -7.78 7.44 10.00
C LEU A 50 -8.01 8.71 9.17
N PHE A 51 -9.05 8.73 8.32
CA PHE A 51 -9.23 9.78 7.30
C PHE A 51 -10.51 10.61 7.47
N ALA A 52 -11.20 10.49 8.60
CA ALA A 52 -12.42 11.25 8.88
C ALA A 52 -12.26 12.16 10.12
N PRO A 53 -12.22 13.50 9.97
CA PRO A 53 -12.04 14.28 8.75
C PRO A 53 -10.56 14.40 8.31
N CYS A 54 -10.32 14.45 7.00
CA CYS A 54 -8.97 14.59 6.42
C CYS A 54 -8.87 15.83 5.53
N ALA A 55 -7.84 16.66 5.74
CA ALA A 55 -7.63 17.90 4.99
C ALA A 55 -6.88 17.70 3.65
N PHE A 56 -6.19 16.57 3.47
CA PHE A 56 -5.32 16.33 2.32
C PHE A 56 -5.89 15.33 1.31
N GLY A 57 -7.15 14.94 1.46
CA GLY A 57 -7.79 13.99 0.56
C GLY A 57 -9.14 13.54 1.06
N ARG A 58 -9.68 12.52 0.40
CA ARG A 58 -10.98 11.93 0.71
C ARG A 58 -10.98 10.44 0.47
N VAL A 59 -11.84 9.74 1.19
CA VAL A 59 -12.17 8.33 0.94
C VAL A 59 -13.29 8.28 -0.09
N ILE A 60 -13.14 7.43 -1.11
CA ILE A 60 -14.17 7.14 -2.12
C ILE A 60 -14.38 5.62 -2.21
N PRO A 61 -15.57 5.14 -2.61
CA PRO A 61 -15.76 3.73 -2.92
C PRO A 61 -14.92 3.33 -4.15
N ALA A 62 -14.34 2.13 -4.11
CA ALA A 62 -13.60 1.58 -5.24
C ALA A 62 -14.51 0.84 -6.25
N HIS A 63 -15.80 0.66 -5.91
CA HIS A 63 -16.81 -0.03 -6.73
C HIS A 63 -16.50 -1.50 -7.06
N PHE A 64 -15.71 -2.16 -6.22
CA PHE A 64 -15.53 -3.62 -6.21
C PHE A 64 -15.39 -4.11 -4.77
N GLU A 65 -15.38 -5.42 -4.60
CA GLU A 65 -15.19 -6.06 -3.29
C GLU A 65 -13.88 -6.84 -3.23
N LEU A 66 -13.31 -6.92 -2.03
CA LEU A 66 -12.19 -7.80 -1.71
C LEU A 66 -12.53 -8.56 -0.43
N ALA A 67 -12.39 -9.89 -0.48
CA ALA A 67 -12.76 -10.78 0.60
C ALA A 67 -14.21 -10.55 1.11
N GLY A 68 -15.15 -10.30 0.21
CA GLY A 68 -16.57 -10.08 0.53
C GLY A 68 -16.87 -8.74 1.20
N ARG A 69 -15.98 -7.74 1.05
CA ARG A 69 -16.18 -6.39 1.62
C ARG A 69 -15.99 -5.31 0.56
N PRO A 70 -16.75 -4.20 0.62
CA PRO A 70 -16.52 -3.05 -0.24
C PRO A 70 -15.10 -2.49 -0.08
N ALA A 71 -14.38 -2.41 -1.19
CA ALA A 71 -13.08 -1.76 -1.24
C ALA A 71 -13.24 -0.23 -1.30
N HIS A 72 -12.30 0.47 -0.67
CA HIS A 72 -12.23 1.93 -0.65
C HIS A 72 -10.88 2.41 -1.15
N LEU A 73 -10.89 3.54 -1.86
CA LEU A 73 -9.69 4.26 -2.25
C LEU A 73 -9.58 5.53 -1.43
N PHE A 74 -8.35 5.90 -1.09
CA PHE A 74 -8.03 7.25 -0.64
C PHE A 74 -7.41 8.03 -1.79
N VAL A 75 -8.04 9.17 -2.09
CA VAL A 75 -7.60 10.10 -3.15
C VAL A 75 -6.91 11.28 -2.48
N CYS A 76 -5.59 11.36 -2.66
CA CYS A 76 -4.77 12.45 -2.16
C CYS A 76 -4.89 13.68 -3.07
N ASN A 77 -4.88 14.89 -2.51
CA ASN A 77 -4.81 16.15 -3.24
C ASN A 77 -3.40 16.49 -3.77
N GLY A 78 -2.43 15.60 -3.59
CA GLY A 78 -1.04 15.76 -4.01
C GLY A 78 -0.10 16.34 -2.95
N THR A 79 -0.61 16.88 -1.83
CA THR A 79 0.20 17.46 -0.76
C THR A 79 -0.11 16.81 0.58
N CYS A 80 0.73 15.87 1.02
CA CYS A 80 0.56 15.17 2.29
C CYS A 80 1.89 14.82 2.94
N SER A 81 1.95 14.97 4.27
CA SER A 81 3.05 14.46 5.08
C SER A 81 3.04 12.91 5.08
N ARG A 82 4.22 12.30 5.10
CA ARG A 82 4.38 10.85 4.90
C ARG A 82 3.65 10.03 5.96
N GLU A 83 3.69 10.48 7.21
CA GLU A 83 3.07 9.88 8.38
C GLU A 83 1.54 9.79 8.26
N ASN A 84 0.93 10.68 7.48
CA ASN A 84 -0.51 10.72 7.26
C ASN A 84 -0.93 9.88 6.06
N ARG A 85 -0.01 9.48 5.17
CA ARG A 85 -0.35 8.75 3.95
C ARG A 85 -1.08 7.42 4.23
N PRO A 86 -1.97 6.98 3.34
CA PRO A 86 -2.46 5.59 3.35
C PRO A 86 -1.31 4.58 3.34
N LEU A 87 -1.50 3.44 4.00
CA LEU A 87 -0.49 2.41 4.16
C LEU A 87 -0.06 1.85 2.80
N ALA A 88 -0.98 1.69 1.85
CA ALA A 88 -0.64 1.30 0.48
C ALA A 88 0.32 2.31 -0.19
N CYS A 89 0.17 3.61 0.05
CA CYS A 89 1.10 4.64 -0.43
C CYS A 89 2.50 4.51 0.20
N ARG A 90 2.56 4.04 1.45
CA ARG A 90 3.81 3.86 2.18
C ARG A 90 4.54 2.58 1.77
N LEU A 91 3.80 1.54 1.36
CA LEU A 91 4.30 0.28 0.82
C LEU A 91 4.72 0.38 -0.65
N PHE A 92 4.11 1.26 -1.44
CA PHE A 92 4.36 1.40 -2.87
C PHE A 92 5.86 1.61 -3.19
N PRO A 93 6.43 0.90 -4.19
CA PRO A 93 5.79 0.03 -5.17
C PRO A 93 5.80 -1.47 -4.79
N LEU A 94 5.92 -1.82 -3.51
CA LEU A 94 5.99 -3.21 -3.05
C LEU A 94 4.59 -3.78 -2.77
N PHE A 95 4.43 -5.05 -3.11
CA PHE A 95 3.21 -5.82 -2.97
C PHE A 95 3.49 -7.19 -2.33
N LEU A 96 2.52 -7.73 -1.59
CA LEU A 96 2.61 -9.06 -0.99
C LEU A 96 1.96 -10.11 -1.90
N HIS A 97 2.76 -11.08 -2.35
CA HIS A 97 2.31 -12.19 -3.17
C HIS A 97 2.38 -13.51 -2.40
N PHE A 98 1.44 -14.41 -2.63
CA PHE A 98 1.42 -15.75 -2.07
C PHE A 98 1.86 -16.76 -3.11
N LYS A 99 2.90 -17.53 -2.80
CA LYS A 99 3.33 -18.65 -3.66
C LYS A 99 2.31 -19.78 -3.61
N LYS A 100 2.49 -20.79 -4.49
CA LYS A 100 1.65 -22.01 -4.52
C LYS A 100 1.62 -22.78 -3.19
N ASP A 101 2.68 -22.69 -2.39
CA ASP A 101 2.76 -23.29 -1.05
C ASP A 101 2.11 -22.42 0.05
N GLY A 102 1.48 -21.30 -0.32
CA GLY A 102 0.90 -20.32 0.59
C GLY A 102 1.90 -19.38 1.26
N SER A 103 3.21 -19.54 1.01
CA SER A 103 4.22 -18.68 1.64
C SER A 103 4.19 -17.25 1.06
N PRO A 104 4.19 -16.21 1.92
CA PRO A 104 4.19 -14.82 1.46
C PRO A 104 5.57 -14.42 0.92
N ARG A 105 5.58 -13.60 -0.12
CA ARG A 105 6.77 -13.01 -0.73
C ARG A 105 6.48 -11.57 -1.15
N VAL A 106 7.30 -10.65 -0.68
CA VAL A 106 7.30 -9.27 -1.17
C VAL A 106 7.90 -9.21 -2.57
N LYS A 107 7.16 -8.63 -3.53
CA LYS A 107 7.58 -8.37 -4.91
C LYS A 107 7.17 -6.95 -5.33
N LEU A 108 7.57 -6.52 -6.52
CA LEU A 108 7.03 -5.28 -7.11
C LEU A 108 5.56 -5.49 -7.48
N ASP A 109 4.74 -4.48 -7.21
CA ASP A 109 3.36 -4.42 -7.65
C ASP A 109 3.33 -4.33 -9.19
N VAL A 110 2.68 -5.28 -9.84
CA VAL A 110 2.56 -5.30 -11.31
C VAL A 110 1.81 -4.08 -11.84
N ARG A 111 0.86 -3.56 -11.05
CA ARG A 111 0.07 -2.37 -11.37
C ARG A 111 0.91 -1.10 -11.29
N ALA A 112 1.98 -1.11 -10.47
CA ALA A 112 2.90 0.00 -10.37
C ALA A 112 3.77 0.17 -11.62
N LYS A 113 3.94 -0.87 -12.46
CA LYS A 113 4.85 -0.81 -13.63
C LYS A 113 4.54 0.33 -14.60
N ALA A 114 3.26 0.66 -14.79
CA ALA A 114 2.85 1.74 -15.67
C ALA A 114 3.06 3.15 -15.08
N VAL A 115 3.36 3.25 -13.78
CA VAL A 115 3.36 4.52 -13.02
C VAL A 115 4.73 4.80 -12.38
N CYS A 116 5.41 3.77 -11.89
CA CYS A 116 6.60 3.89 -11.06
C CYS A 116 7.84 3.46 -11.83
N PRO A 117 8.78 4.38 -12.14
CA PRO A 117 10.03 4.03 -12.83
C PRO A 117 10.92 3.11 -12.01
N LEU A 118 10.71 3.00 -10.69
CA LEU A 118 11.47 2.06 -9.84
C LEU A 118 11.20 0.60 -10.20
N CYS A 119 10.07 0.31 -10.87
CA CYS A 119 9.74 -1.05 -11.27
C CYS A 119 10.76 -1.63 -12.27
N ASP A 120 11.43 -0.80 -13.07
CA ASP A 120 12.41 -1.23 -14.07
C ASP A 120 13.73 -1.71 -13.44
N TYR A 121 14.01 -1.27 -12.21
CA TYR A 121 15.22 -1.63 -11.46
C TYR A 121 15.04 -2.84 -10.56
N GLY A 122 13.82 -3.38 -10.46
CA GLY A 122 13.52 -4.51 -9.58
C GLY A 122 13.58 -4.15 -8.09
N VAL A 123 13.27 -5.13 -7.23
CA VAL A 123 13.36 -4.97 -5.77
C VAL A 123 14.80 -4.65 -5.33
N ILE A 124 15.81 -5.13 -6.07
CA ILE A 124 17.23 -4.87 -5.79
C ILE A 124 17.62 -3.39 -5.94
N GLY A 125 16.87 -2.62 -6.74
CA GLY A 125 17.07 -1.18 -6.88
C GLY A 125 16.46 -0.34 -5.75
N LEU A 126 15.75 -0.98 -4.81
CA LEU A 126 15.14 -0.31 -3.66
C LEU A 126 16.06 -0.41 -2.44
N ARG A 127 15.92 0.53 -1.51
CA ARG A 127 16.60 0.48 -0.21
C ARG A 127 16.28 -0.82 0.54
N THR A 128 17.31 -1.51 0.99
CA THR A 128 17.19 -2.77 1.74
C THR A 128 16.37 -2.58 3.02
N GLU A 129 16.55 -1.46 3.73
CA GLU A 129 15.79 -1.15 4.95
C GLU A 129 14.31 -0.95 4.66
N PHE A 130 13.98 -0.32 3.52
CA PHE A 130 12.59 -0.16 3.09
C PHE A 130 11.95 -1.52 2.77
N VAL A 131 12.66 -2.40 2.06
CA VAL A 131 12.18 -3.76 1.75
C VAL A 131 12.00 -4.57 3.03
N ALA A 132 12.92 -4.47 4.00
CA ALA A 132 12.81 -5.13 5.29
C ALA A 132 11.60 -4.60 6.09
N ALA A 133 11.42 -3.29 6.15
CA ALA A 133 10.27 -2.65 6.80
C ALA A 133 8.94 -3.03 6.15
N ALA A 134 8.88 -3.12 4.81
CA ALA A 134 7.71 -3.60 4.11
C ALA A 134 7.37 -5.06 4.46
N LYS A 135 8.38 -5.95 4.60
CA LYS A 135 8.16 -7.32 5.09
C LYS A 135 7.58 -7.33 6.50
N THR A 136 8.13 -6.52 7.41
CA THR A 136 7.60 -6.38 8.77
C THR A 136 6.17 -5.85 8.77
N ALA A 137 5.88 -4.84 7.93
CA ALA A 137 4.55 -4.28 7.80
C ALA A 137 3.53 -5.31 7.29
N TYR A 138 3.88 -6.08 6.26
CA TYR A 138 3.04 -7.16 5.77
C TYR A 138 2.87 -8.29 6.80
N ALA A 139 3.92 -8.64 7.56
CA ALA A 139 3.80 -9.62 8.63
C ALA A 139 2.79 -9.16 9.70
N ALA A 140 2.84 -7.90 10.12
CA ALA A 140 1.87 -7.33 11.07
C ALA A 140 0.43 -7.34 10.53
N LEU A 141 0.23 -7.07 9.23
CA LEU A 141 -1.08 -7.19 8.59
C LEU A 141 -1.60 -8.65 8.56
N MET A 142 -0.69 -9.63 8.45
CA MET A 142 -1.03 -11.05 8.41
C MET A 142 -1.41 -11.63 9.78
N GLU A 143 -1.18 -10.89 10.88
CA GLU A 143 -1.61 -11.28 12.23
C GLU A 143 -3.12 -11.06 12.47
N ASP A 144 -3.77 -10.30 11.59
CA ASP A 144 -5.21 -10.02 11.61
C ASP A 144 -5.91 -10.75 10.46
N ASP A 145 -6.94 -11.55 10.76
CA ASP A 145 -7.60 -12.41 9.78
C ASP A 145 -8.24 -11.63 8.63
N GLU A 146 -8.79 -10.45 8.91
CA GLU A 146 -9.46 -9.63 7.92
C GLU A 146 -8.45 -8.96 6.97
N CYS A 147 -7.35 -8.42 7.51
CA CYS A 147 -6.24 -7.92 6.71
C CYS A 147 -5.56 -9.05 5.90
N ALA A 148 -5.41 -10.24 6.47
CA ALA A 148 -4.85 -11.40 5.79
C ALA A 148 -5.75 -11.92 4.66
N ALA A 149 -7.08 -11.94 4.86
CA ALA A 149 -8.05 -12.29 3.83
C ALA A 149 -8.05 -11.25 2.69
N PHE A 150 -8.01 -9.97 3.05
CA PHE A 150 -7.91 -8.86 2.10
C PHE A 150 -6.66 -8.96 1.22
N LEU A 151 -5.48 -9.21 1.82
CA LEU A 151 -4.22 -9.37 1.08
C LEU A 151 -4.26 -10.56 0.12
N ARG A 152 -4.86 -11.69 0.52
CA ARG A 152 -5.01 -12.86 -0.35
C ARG A 152 -5.95 -12.59 -1.51
N ALA A 153 -7.12 -12.01 -1.26
CA ALA A 153 -8.08 -11.63 -2.30
C ALA A 153 -7.46 -10.61 -3.27
N LEU A 154 -6.66 -9.68 -2.74
CA LEU A 154 -5.96 -8.68 -3.55
C LEU A 154 -4.88 -9.32 -4.42
N ASP A 155 -4.10 -10.26 -3.90
CA ASP A 155 -3.10 -10.99 -4.70
C ASP A 155 -3.75 -11.86 -5.77
N GLU A 156 -4.87 -12.53 -5.47
CA GLU A 156 -5.63 -13.31 -6.44
C GLU A 156 -6.19 -12.45 -7.58
N ALA A 157 -6.81 -11.31 -7.24
CA ALA A 157 -7.41 -10.40 -8.23
C ALA A 157 -6.38 -9.80 -9.21
N PHE A 158 -5.10 -9.75 -8.83
CA PHE A 158 -4.04 -9.10 -9.62
C PHE A 158 -2.84 -10.01 -9.93
N SER A 159 -2.96 -11.31 -9.64
CA SER A 159 -2.04 -12.34 -10.12
C SER A 159 -2.43 -12.70 -11.55
N LEU A 160 -1.86 -11.96 -12.51
CA LEU A 160 -1.78 -12.37 -13.92
C LEU A 160 -0.71 -13.46 -14.09
#